data_AF-A0A497A076-F1
#
_entry.id   AF-A0A497A076-F1
#
_cell.length_a   1.000
_cell.length_b   1.000
_cell.length_c   1.000
_cell.angle_alpha   90.00
_cell.angle_beta   90.00
_cell.angle_gamma   90.00
#
_symmetry.space_group_name_H-M   'P 1'
#
loop_
_entity.id
_entity.type
_entity.pdbx_description
1 polymer ?
#
loop_
_entity_poly.entity_id
_entity_poly.type
_entity_poly.pdbx_seq_one_letter_code
_entity_poly.pdbx_strand_id
1 'polypeptide(L)'
;MTVTTIKFHELVRALETHPRWRAELREVLFPQEFLDLPGAVKELAEAQRRTEEALVRLTERMERGFAEAAAARAEAAADRQRIWQAIRETNERMEKGFAEAAADRQRIWEAMEKGFAEAAEDRRRIWEAMEKGFAEAAEDRRRIWQGIERLADQMYTMTKDIGSLKGTAKELWYQNRAASIFGLLLSRGHDVANRVADRLYEAQKQGIISHSERKDALAADLFWKGRRRENGDEVVLVVEVSWLVEKHDVERAERRAKILRRVGIRALPVAAGEVWGEGAKSHARLFGVVIFEDGQPDEASWQEALGSIEAID
;
A
#
# COMPACT_ATOMS: atom_id res chain seq x y z
N MET A 1 -55.00 -156.55 -54.13
CA MET A 1 -54.26 -156.56 -55.41
C MET A 1 -53.07 -155.63 -55.25
N THR A 2 -51.88 -156.21 -55.42
CA THR A 2 -50.52 -155.65 -55.54
C THR A 2 -50.31 -154.16 -55.22
N VAL A 3 -49.64 -153.90 -54.10
CA VAL A 3 -49.04 -152.60 -53.75
C VAL A 3 -47.88 -152.34 -54.70
N THR A 4 -48.03 -151.39 -55.62
CA THR A 4 -46.92 -150.89 -56.44
C THR A 4 -46.10 -149.93 -55.59
N THR A 5 -44.98 -150.42 -55.06
CA THR A 5 -43.97 -149.57 -54.40
C THR A 5 -43.37 -148.63 -55.44
N ILE A 6 -43.94 -147.43 -55.59
CA ILE A 6 -43.34 -146.36 -56.39
C ILE A 6 -42.02 -146.02 -55.70
N LYS A 7 -40.91 -146.30 -56.37
CA LYS A 7 -39.59 -145.91 -55.86
C LYS A 7 -39.58 -144.39 -55.79
N PHE A 8 -39.08 -143.81 -54.70
CA PHE A 8 -39.03 -142.35 -54.50
C PHE A 8 -38.50 -141.58 -55.71
N HIS A 9 -37.57 -142.18 -56.46
CA HIS A 9 -37.00 -141.62 -57.69
C HIS A 9 -37.99 -141.49 -58.87
N GLU A 10 -39.02 -142.33 -58.95
CA GLU A 10 -40.12 -142.22 -59.93
C GLU A 10 -41.08 -141.09 -59.56
N LEU A 11 -41.34 -140.89 -58.26
CA LEU A 11 -42.12 -139.76 -57.75
C LEU A 11 -41.43 -138.42 -58.07
N VAL A 12 -40.12 -138.32 -57.87
CA VAL A 12 -39.34 -137.11 -58.23
C VAL A 12 -39.44 -136.82 -59.73
N ARG A 13 -39.28 -137.84 -60.58
CA ARG A 13 -39.35 -137.68 -62.05
C ARG A 13 -40.75 -137.21 -62.50
N ALA A 14 -41.81 -137.73 -61.87
CA ALA A 14 -43.20 -137.33 -62.13
C ALA A 14 -43.49 -135.87 -61.71
N LEU A 15 -42.92 -135.43 -60.57
CA LEU A 15 -43.04 -134.04 -60.10
C LEU A 15 -42.25 -133.05 -60.96
N GLU A 16 -41.16 -133.48 -61.61
CA GLU A 16 -40.42 -132.66 -62.58
C GLU A 16 -41.16 -132.51 -63.92
N THR A 17 -41.87 -133.55 -64.38
CA THR A 17 -42.62 -133.51 -65.66
C THR A 17 -44.00 -132.86 -65.57
N HIS A 18 -44.59 -132.77 -64.37
CA HIS A 18 -45.92 -132.20 -64.15
C HIS A 18 -45.86 -131.02 -63.15
N PRO A 19 -45.65 -129.77 -63.63
CA PRO A 19 -45.48 -128.58 -62.78
C PRO A 19 -46.66 -128.33 -61.83
N ARG A 20 -47.87 -128.73 -62.23
CA ARG A 20 -49.09 -128.57 -61.44
C ARG A 20 -49.08 -129.43 -60.17
N TRP A 21 -48.61 -130.67 -60.27
CA TRP A 21 -48.45 -131.56 -59.11
C TRP A 21 -47.37 -131.06 -58.16
N ARG A 22 -46.29 -130.49 -58.69
CA ARG A 22 -45.24 -129.84 -57.88
C ARG A 22 -45.76 -128.62 -57.12
N ALA A 23 -46.66 -127.84 -57.70
CA ALA A 23 -47.29 -126.70 -57.03
C ALA A 23 -48.24 -127.15 -55.91
N GLU A 24 -49.12 -128.11 -56.18
CA GLU A 24 -50.05 -128.66 -55.18
C GLU A 24 -49.31 -129.35 -54.02
N LEU A 25 -48.30 -130.18 -54.31
CA LEU A 25 -47.49 -130.81 -53.27
C LEU A 25 -46.71 -129.78 -52.45
N ARG A 26 -46.31 -128.66 -53.06
CA ARG A 26 -45.61 -127.56 -52.39
C ARG A 26 -46.51 -126.79 -51.43
N GLU A 27 -47.78 -126.55 -51.78
CA GLU A 27 -48.76 -125.92 -50.88
C GLU A 27 -49.18 -126.81 -49.72
N VAL A 28 -49.29 -128.14 -49.94
CA VAL A 28 -49.67 -129.10 -48.89
C VAL A 28 -48.52 -129.37 -47.92
N LEU A 29 -47.28 -129.45 -48.42
CA LEU A 29 -46.10 -129.76 -47.59
C LEU A 29 -45.48 -128.52 -46.92
N PHE A 30 -45.69 -127.32 -47.47
CA PHE A 30 -45.15 -126.08 -46.94
C PHE A 30 -46.25 -125.02 -46.82
N PRO A 31 -46.64 -124.60 -45.59
CA PRO A 31 -47.55 -123.47 -45.38
C PRO A 31 -47.05 -122.20 -46.09
N GLN A 32 -47.95 -121.30 -46.50
CA GLN A 32 -47.56 -120.05 -47.20
C GLN A 32 -46.49 -119.24 -46.46
N GLU A 33 -46.50 -119.26 -45.13
CA GLU A 33 -45.50 -118.64 -44.26
C GLU A 33 -44.06 -119.10 -44.58
N PHE A 34 -43.86 -120.36 -44.97
CA PHE A 34 -42.57 -120.90 -45.38
C PHE A 34 -42.18 -120.53 -46.82
N LEU A 35 -43.17 -120.25 -47.67
CA LEU A 35 -42.95 -119.83 -49.06
C LEU A 35 -42.56 -118.36 -49.17
N ASP A 36 -43.07 -117.51 -48.26
CA ASP A 36 -42.78 -116.07 -48.18
C ASP A 36 -41.50 -115.75 -47.40
N LEU A 37 -40.98 -116.71 -46.64
CA LEU A 37 -39.78 -116.57 -45.81
C LEU A 37 -38.57 -115.96 -46.58
N PRO A 38 -38.25 -116.36 -47.83
CA PRO A 38 -37.15 -115.75 -48.58
C PRO A 38 -37.37 -114.26 -48.90
N GLY A 39 -38.62 -113.86 -49.14
CA GLY A 39 -39.00 -112.47 -49.36
C GLY A 39 -38.87 -111.64 -48.08
N ALA A 40 -39.41 -112.14 -46.96
CA ALA A 40 -39.29 -111.51 -45.65
C ALA A 40 -37.82 -111.38 -45.19
N VAL A 41 -36.99 -112.41 -45.44
CA VAL A 41 -35.54 -112.35 -45.15
C VAL A 41 -34.84 -111.31 -46.03
N LYS A 42 -35.23 -111.16 -47.29
CA LYS A 42 -34.67 -110.14 -48.19
C LYS A 42 -35.07 -108.73 -47.76
N GLU A 43 -36.34 -108.51 -47.41
CA GLU A 43 -36.81 -107.23 -46.88
C GLU A 43 -36.12 -106.87 -45.55
N LEU A 44 -35.92 -107.86 -44.68
CA LEU A 44 -35.16 -107.70 -43.44
C LEU A 44 -33.70 -107.34 -43.72
N ALA A 45 -33.04 -108.00 -44.69
CA ALA A 45 -31.66 -107.67 -45.09
C ALA A 45 -31.54 -106.26 -45.69
N GLU A 46 -32.53 -105.83 -46.48
CA GLU A 46 -32.59 -104.47 -47.04
C GLU A 46 -32.91 -103.42 -45.96
N ALA A 47 -33.76 -103.74 -44.99
CA ALA A 47 -34.02 -102.90 -43.82
C ALA A 47 -32.76 -102.77 -42.94
N GLN A 48 -32.09 -103.89 -42.65
CA GLN A 48 -30.82 -103.92 -41.92
C GLN A 48 -29.77 -103.05 -42.61
N ARG A 49 -29.57 -103.22 -43.93
CA ARG A 49 -28.60 -102.42 -44.69
C ARG A 49 -28.92 -100.92 -44.62
N ARG A 50 -30.19 -100.53 -44.74
CA ARG A 50 -30.61 -99.13 -44.57
C ARG A 50 -30.33 -98.61 -43.15
N THR A 51 -30.53 -99.44 -42.13
CA THR A 51 -30.20 -99.09 -40.74
C THR A 51 -28.69 -98.93 -40.56
N GLU A 52 -27.87 -99.83 -41.10
CA GLU A 52 -26.41 -99.72 -41.05
C GLU A 52 -25.91 -98.46 -41.74
N GLU A 53 -26.41 -98.16 -42.94
CA GLU A 53 -26.08 -96.93 -43.67
C GLU A 53 -26.51 -95.67 -42.89
N ALA A 54 -27.67 -95.70 -42.22
CA ALA A 54 -28.13 -94.61 -41.37
C ALA A 54 -27.26 -94.46 -40.11
N LEU A 55 -26.83 -95.56 -39.50
CA LEU A 55 -25.92 -95.57 -38.34
C LEU A 55 -24.56 -94.98 -38.72
N VAL A 56 -23.99 -95.36 -39.87
CA VAL A 56 -22.72 -94.78 -40.35
C VAL A 56 -22.83 -93.28 -40.53
N ARG A 57 -23.88 -92.79 -41.21
CA ARG A 57 -24.11 -91.34 -41.41
C ARG A 57 -24.31 -90.60 -40.09
N LEU A 58 -25.03 -91.22 -39.16
CA LEU A 58 -25.24 -90.66 -37.84
C LEU A 58 -23.93 -90.56 -37.05
N THR A 59 -23.10 -91.61 -37.08
CA THR A 59 -21.77 -91.63 -36.46
C THR A 59 -20.86 -90.56 -37.06
N GLU A 60 -20.77 -90.45 -38.38
CA GLU A 60 -19.97 -89.39 -39.02
C GLU A 60 -20.46 -87.97 -38.66
N ARG A 61 -21.78 -87.78 -38.52
CA ARG A 61 -22.35 -86.50 -38.09
C ARG A 61 -22.04 -86.22 -36.62
N MET A 62 -22.09 -87.24 -35.76
CA MET A 62 -21.70 -87.12 -34.36
C MET A 62 -20.22 -86.80 -34.22
N GLU A 63 -19.34 -87.49 -34.94
CA GLU A 63 -17.89 -87.22 -34.96
C GLU A 63 -17.58 -85.80 -35.42
N ARG A 64 -18.22 -85.34 -36.50
CA ARG A 64 -18.11 -83.95 -36.96
C ARG A 64 -18.60 -82.96 -35.90
N GLY A 65 -19.76 -83.20 -35.29
CA GLY A 65 -20.28 -82.34 -34.23
C GLY A 65 -19.39 -82.29 -32.98
N PHE A 66 -18.78 -83.41 -32.59
CA PHE A 66 -17.81 -83.46 -31.50
C PHE A 66 -16.52 -82.72 -31.86
N ALA A 67 -16.03 -82.85 -33.09
CA ALA A 67 -14.85 -82.11 -33.56
C ALA A 67 -15.10 -80.59 -33.58
N GLU A 68 -16.25 -80.15 -34.10
CA GLU A 68 -16.67 -78.75 -34.09
C GLU A 68 -16.82 -78.21 -32.65
N ALA A 69 -17.46 -78.98 -31.76
CA ALA A 69 -17.59 -78.60 -30.36
C ALA A 69 -16.24 -78.54 -29.62
N ALA A 70 -15.31 -79.44 -29.95
CA ALA A 70 -13.95 -79.41 -29.41
C ALA A 70 -13.18 -78.18 -29.91
N ALA A 71 -13.30 -77.84 -31.20
CA ALA A 71 -12.69 -76.64 -31.78
C ALA A 71 -13.24 -75.36 -31.13
N ALA A 72 -14.57 -75.24 -31.00
CA ALA A 72 -15.20 -74.08 -30.38
C ALA A 72 -14.82 -73.94 -28.88
N ARG A 73 -14.68 -75.06 -28.16
CA ARG A 73 -14.19 -75.06 -26.78
C ARG A 73 -12.73 -74.63 -26.67
N ALA A 74 -11.87 -75.06 -27.60
CA ALA A 74 -10.48 -74.66 -27.65
C ALA A 74 -10.32 -73.16 -27.94
N GLU A 75 -11.09 -72.64 -28.89
CA GLU A 75 -11.15 -71.20 -29.20
C GLU A 75 -11.62 -70.39 -27.99
N ALA A 76 -12.73 -70.79 -27.37
CA ALA A 76 -13.24 -70.12 -26.17
C ALA A 76 -12.25 -70.19 -24.98
N ALA A 77 -11.45 -71.26 -24.87
CA ALA A 77 -10.39 -71.35 -23.86
C ALA A 77 -9.24 -70.39 -24.16
N ALA A 78 -8.83 -70.28 -25.42
CA ALA A 78 -7.82 -69.32 -25.86
C ALA A 78 -8.27 -67.87 -25.64
N ASP A 79 -9.51 -67.54 -25.97
CA ASP A 79 -10.05 -66.20 -25.75
C ASP A 79 -10.17 -65.85 -24.26
N ARG A 80 -10.62 -66.79 -23.41
CA ARG A 80 -10.60 -66.60 -21.96
C ARG A 80 -9.18 -66.33 -21.46
N GLN A 81 -8.18 -67.05 -21.96
CA GLN A 81 -6.78 -66.82 -21.58
C GLN A 81 -6.29 -65.44 -22.01
N ARG A 82 -6.59 -65.01 -23.25
CA ARG A 82 -6.26 -63.65 -23.74
C ARG A 82 -6.91 -62.56 -22.89
N ILE A 83 -8.19 -62.71 -22.55
CA ILE A 83 -8.91 -61.76 -21.70
C ILE A 83 -8.28 -61.68 -20.31
N TRP A 84 -7.95 -62.81 -19.69
CA TRP A 84 -7.30 -62.82 -18.38
C TRP A 84 -5.91 -62.17 -18.40
N GLN A 85 -5.14 -62.37 -19.46
CA GLN A 85 -3.85 -61.70 -19.64
C GLN A 85 -4.03 -60.18 -19.80
N ALA A 86 -4.97 -59.74 -20.64
CA ALA A 86 -5.25 -58.32 -20.83
C ALA A 86 -5.74 -57.64 -19.52
N ILE A 87 -6.60 -58.31 -18.74
CA ILE A 87 -7.05 -57.83 -17.43
C ILE A 87 -5.86 -57.70 -16.47
N ARG A 88 -4.98 -58.71 -16.42
CA ARG A 88 -3.79 -58.67 -15.55
C ARG A 88 -2.88 -57.49 -15.92
N GLU A 89 -2.53 -57.34 -17.19
CA GLU A 89 -1.68 -56.23 -17.64
C GLU A 89 -2.32 -54.86 -17.37
N THR A 90 -3.64 -54.76 -17.48
CA THR A 90 -4.36 -53.53 -17.18
C THR A 90 -4.32 -53.24 -15.69
N ASN A 91 -4.54 -54.24 -14.83
CA ASN A 91 -4.43 -54.10 -13.38
C ASN A 91 -3.01 -53.69 -12.95
N GLU A 92 -1.97 -54.33 -13.50
CA GLU A 92 -0.58 -53.97 -13.22
C GLU A 92 -0.26 -52.53 -13.64
N ARG A 93 -0.79 -52.07 -14.78
CA ARG A 93 -0.66 -50.67 -15.21
C ARG A 93 -1.40 -49.71 -14.26
N MET A 94 -2.60 -50.06 -13.82
CA MET A 94 -3.36 -49.26 -12.86
C MET A 94 -2.65 -49.18 -11.51
N GLU A 95 -2.17 -50.30 -10.97
CA GLU A 95 -1.43 -50.33 -9.70
C GLU A 95 -0.18 -49.47 -9.75
N LYS A 96 0.59 -49.53 -10.84
CA LYS A 96 1.73 -48.64 -11.05
C LYS A 96 1.32 -47.17 -11.11
N GLY A 97 0.27 -46.84 -11.87
CA GLY A 97 -0.24 -45.47 -11.94
C GLY A 97 -0.73 -44.92 -10.60
N PHE A 98 -1.39 -45.75 -9.79
CA PHE A 98 -1.80 -45.36 -8.44
C PHE A 98 -0.62 -45.17 -7.49
N ALA A 99 0.39 -46.04 -7.56
CA ALA A 99 1.60 -45.90 -6.76
C ALA A 99 2.39 -44.64 -7.12
N GLU A 100 2.53 -44.34 -8.41
CA GLU A 100 3.15 -43.11 -8.91
C GLU A 100 2.36 -41.87 -8.45
N ALA A 101 1.03 -41.88 -8.61
CA ALA A 101 0.17 -40.78 -8.18
C ALA A 101 0.20 -40.57 -6.65
N ALA A 102 0.32 -41.64 -5.86
CA ALA A 102 0.48 -41.54 -4.41
C ALA A 102 1.83 -40.90 -4.04
N ALA A 103 2.91 -41.33 -4.69
CA ALA A 103 4.25 -40.77 -4.49
C ALA A 103 4.34 -39.30 -4.94
N ASP A 104 3.71 -38.92 -6.05
CA ASP A 104 3.59 -37.53 -6.49
C ASP A 104 2.81 -36.70 -5.49
N ARG A 105 1.66 -37.19 -5.02
CA ARG A 105 0.84 -36.49 -4.03
C ARG A 105 1.61 -36.25 -2.74
N GLN A 106 2.37 -37.25 -2.27
CA GLN A 106 3.21 -37.11 -1.09
C GLN A 106 4.30 -36.05 -1.30
N ARG A 107 5.02 -36.09 -2.43
CA ARG A 107 6.04 -35.08 -2.75
C ARG A 107 5.47 -33.67 -2.83
N ILE A 108 4.30 -33.50 -3.44
CA ILE A 108 3.62 -32.20 -3.50
C ILE A 108 3.25 -31.72 -2.10
N TRP A 109 2.74 -32.61 -1.24
CA TRP A 109 2.37 -32.25 0.12
C TRP A 109 3.58 -31.79 0.95
N GLU A 110 4.67 -32.56 0.92
CA GLU A 110 5.93 -32.23 1.61
C GLU A 110 6.53 -30.90 1.10
N ALA A 111 6.53 -30.68 -0.21
CA ALA A 111 6.99 -29.42 -0.80
C ALA A 111 6.10 -28.23 -0.39
N MET A 112 4.78 -28.43 -0.32
CA MET A 112 3.83 -27.39 0.06
C MET A 112 3.95 -27.05 1.56
N GLU A 113 4.08 -28.06 2.42
CA GLU A 113 4.31 -27.86 3.86
C GLU A 113 5.61 -27.09 4.12
N LYS A 114 6.70 -27.47 3.43
CA LYS A 114 7.97 -26.75 3.51
C LYS A 114 7.84 -25.30 3.02
N GLY A 115 7.18 -25.08 1.88
CA GLY A 115 6.97 -23.74 1.33
C GLY A 115 6.13 -22.84 2.25
N PHE A 116 5.10 -23.39 2.91
CA PHE A 116 4.33 -22.65 3.90
C PHE A 116 5.13 -22.33 5.16
N ALA A 117 5.97 -23.25 5.63
CA ALA A 117 6.86 -23.01 6.77
C ALA A 117 7.87 -21.90 6.47
N GLU A 118 8.55 -21.96 5.32
CA GLU A 118 9.49 -20.92 4.87
C GLU A 118 8.78 -19.56 4.72
N ALA A 119 7.59 -19.54 4.10
CA ALA A 119 6.81 -18.30 3.96
C ALA A 119 6.34 -17.72 5.31
N ALA A 120 6.07 -18.58 6.31
CA ALA A 120 5.71 -18.12 7.65
C ALA A 120 6.91 -17.49 8.37
N GLU A 121 8.09 -18.10 8.25
CA GLU A 121 9.34 -17.55 8.78
C GLU A 121 9.71 -16.21 8.13
N ASP A 122 9.66 -16.13 6.80
CA ASP A 122 9.94 -14.90 6.07
C ASP A 122 8.96 -13.78 6.45
N ARG A 123 7.67 -14.10 6.54
CA ARG A 123 6.66 -13.15 6.99
C ARG A 123 6.94 -12.65 8.41
N ARG A 124 7.37 -13.54 9.31
CA ARG A 124 7.75 -13.16 10.67
C ARG A 124 8.98 -12.24 10.68
N ARG A 125 10.03 -12.58 9.92
CA ARG A 125 11.24 -11.75 9.80
C ARG A 125 10.93 -10.35 9.25
N ILE A 126 10.08 -10.27 8.22
CA ILE A 126 9.64 -9.00 7.63
C ILE A 126 8.88 -8.18 8.67
N TRP A 127 7.97 -8.80 9.43
CA TRP A 127 7.24 -8.11 10.50
C TRP A 127 8.15 -7.57 11.59
N GLU A 128 9.08 -8.39 12.10
CA GLU A 128 10.04 -7.99 13.14
C GLU A 128 10.96 -6.85 12.65
N ALA A 129 11.46 -6.94 11.42
CA ALA A 129 12.27 -5.88 10.81
C ALA A 129 11.47 -4.58 10.61
N MET A 130 10.20 -4.69 10.20
CA MET A 130 9.32 -3.54 9.97
C MET A 130 8.93 -2.87 11.29
N GLU A 131 8.61 -3.63 12.34
CA GLU A 131 8.33 -3.09 13.67
C GLU A 131 9.54 -2.33 14.23
N LYS A 132 10.74 -2.92 14.13
CA LYS A 132 11.99 -2.27 14.52
C LYS A 132 12.24 -0.98 13.73
N GLY A 133 12.08 -1.02 12.40
CA GLY A 133 12.26 0.15 11.54
C GLY A 133 11.27 1.28 11.85
N PHE A 134 10.02 0.96 12.16
CA PHE A 134 9.04 1.96 12.58
C PHE A 134 9.37 2.55 13.95
N ALA A 135 9.85 1.74 14.90
CA ALA A 135 10.27 2.22 16.22
C ALA A 135 11.46 3.21 16.11
N GLU A 136 12.49 2.86 15.34
CA GLU A 136 13.65 3.72 15.08
C GLU A 136 13.22 5.02 14.37
N ALA A 137 12.39 4.93 13.34
CA ALA A 137 11.88 6.10 12.63
C ALA A 137 11.03 7.02 13.52
N ALA A 138 10.27 6.47 14.47
CA ALA A 138 9.50 7.24 15.44
C ALA A 138 10.41 7.99 16.42
N GLU A 139 11.52 7.37 16.85
CA GLU A 139 12.53 8.02 17.69
C GLU A 139 13.27 9.14 16.96
N ASP A 140 13.73 8.89 15.74
CA ASP A 140 14.41 9.91 14.93
C ASP A 140 13.48 11.09 14.63
N ARG A 141 12.21 10.82 14.32
CA ARG A 141 11.20 11.87 14.15
C ARG A 141 11.05 12.71 15.41
N ARG A 142 10.98 12.10 16.60
CA ARG A 142 10.91 12.84 17.87
C ARG A 142 12.16 13.70 18.09
N ARG A 143 13.35 13.18 17.84
CA ARG A 143 14.62 13.92 17.96
C ARG A 143 14.66 15.13 17.03
N ILE A 144 14.25 14.95 15.77
CA ILE A 144 14.19 16.03 14.78
C ILE A 144 13.23 17.13 15.24
N TRP A 145 12.02 16.78 15.69
CA TRP A 145 11.06 17.77 16.18
C TRP A 145 11.57 18.56 17.38
N GLN A 146 12.17 17.88 18.37
CA GLN A 146 12.79 18.56 19.51
C GLN A 146 13.95 19.48 19.08
N GLY A 147 14.73 19.07 18.07
CA GLY A 147 15.77 19.91 17.50
C GLY A 147 15.22 21.16 16.83
N ILE A 148 14.15 21.01 16.05
CA ILE A 148 13.45 22.12 15.37
C ILE A 148 12.87 23.10 16.40
N GLU A 149 12.20 22.62 17.45
CA GLU A 149 11.64 23.47 18.51
C GLU A 149 12.73 24.28 19.22
N ARG A 150 13.85 23.63 19.61
CA ARG A 150 14.98 24.34 20.23
C ARG A 150 15.60 25.40 19.31
N LEU A 151 15.74 25.08 18.02
CA LEU A 151 16.24 26.04 17.03
C LEU A 151 15.28 27.21 16.87
N ALA A 152 13.97 26.97 16.84
CA ALA A 152 12.96 28.02 16.75
C ALA A 152 13.02 28.97 17.96
N ASP A 153 13.12 28.43 19.18
CA ASP A 153 13.26 29.23 20.41
C ASP A 153 14.56 30.05 20.45
N GLN A 154 15.66 29.45 20.01
CA GLN A 154 16.94 30.14 19.89
C GLN A 154 16.87 31.27 18.86
N MET A 155 16.27 31.03 17.69
CA MET A 155 16.09 32.04 16.66
C MET A 155 15.17 33.18 17.11
N TYR A 156 14.11 32.88 17.85
CA TYR A 156 13.22 33.88 18.43
C TYR A 156 13.98 34.78 19.42
N THR A 157 14.73 34.18 20.34
CA THR A 157 15.56 34.91 21.31
C THR A 157 16.62 35.76 20.61
N MET A 158 17.31 35.19 19.61
CA MET A 158 18.34 35.90 18.85
C MET A 158 17.76 37.08 18.06
N THR A 159 16.56 36.94 17.50
CA THR A 159 15.86 38.02 16.79
C THR A 159 15.50 39.16 17.75
N LYS A 160 15.05 38.82 18.96
CA LYS A 160 14.77 39.79 20.03
C LYS A 160 16.04 40.52 20.47
N ASP A 161 17.13 39.78 20.71
CA ASP A 161 18.41 40.35 21.15
C ASP A 161 19.01 41.25 20.06
N ILE A 162 18.93 40.85 18.78
CA ILE A 162 19.33 41.69 17.65
C ILE A 162 18.47 42.97 17.60
N GLY A 163 17.16 42.87 17.86
CA GLY A 163 16.28 44.03 17.96
C GLY A 163 16.75 45.01 19.04
N SER A 164 17.06 44.51 20.24
CA SER A 164 17.59 45.33 21.34
C SER A 164 18.94 45.97 20.99
N LEU A 165 19.86 45.19 20.39
CA LEU A 165 21.18 45.69 19.99
C LEU A 165 21.09 46.79 18.93
N LYS A 166 20.18 46.66 17.96
CA LYS A 166 19.93 47.71 16.96
C LYS A 166 19.45 49.01 17.61
N GLY A 167 18.57 48.92 18.61
CA GLY A 167 18.11 50.08 19.39
C GLY A 167 19.26 50.78 20.10
N THR A 168 20.00 50.06 20.95
CA THR A 168 21.15 50.61 21.69
C THR A 168 22.24 51.17 20.77
N ALA A 169 22.50 50.50 19.64
CA ALA A 169 23.47 50.99 18.66
C ALA A 169 23.04 52.34 18.04
N LYS A 170 21.73 52.56 17.81
CA LYS A 170 21.24 53.84 17.30
C LYS A 170 21.25 54.94 18.34
N GLU A 171 20.84 54.66 19.58
CA GLU A 171 20.97 55.62 20.69
C GLU A 171 22.42 56.10 20.82
N LEU A 172 23.38 55.17 20.87
CA LEU A 172 24.80 55.48 20.95
C LEU A 172 25.30 56.25 19.73
N TRP A 173 24.78 55.95 18.53
CA TRP A 173 25.11 56.67 17.30
C TRP A 173 24.70 58.14 17.37
N TYR A 174 23.47 58.42 17.81
CA TYR A 174 22.96 59.79 17.96
C TYR A 174 23.68 60.55 19.09
N GLN A 175 23.97 59.90 20.22
CA GLN A 175 24.73 60.52 21.32
C GLN A 175 26.15 60.90 20.88
N ASN A 176 26.88 59.98 20.23
CA ASN A 176 28.26 60.21 19.79
C ASN A 176 28.36 61.24 18.65
N ARG A 177 27.31 61.36 17.82
CA ARG A 177 27.27 62.27 16.66
C ARG A 177 26.37 63.48 16.88
N ALA A 178 25.92 63.74 18.10
CA ALA A 178 24.97 64.80 18.43
C ALA A 178 25.42 66.18 17.90
N ALA A 179 26.71 66.49 18.02
CA ALA A 179 27.28 67.74 17.52
C ALA A 179 27.21 67.86 15.98
N SER A 180 27.37 66.75 15.25
CA SER A 180 27.31 66.73 13.78
C SER A 180 25.88 66.72 13.25
N ILE A 181 24.98 66.03 13.95
CA ILE A 181 23.57 65.86 13.57
C ILE A 181 22.78 67.13 13.92
N PHE A 182 22.73 67.50 15.19
CA PHE A 182 21.99 68.67 15.64
C PHE A 182 22.73 69.98 15.32
N GLY A 183 24.02 69.89 14.99
CA GLY A 183 24.82 71.01 14.47
C GLY A 183 24.29 71.58 13.15
N LEU A 184 23.48 70.82 12.41
CA LEU A 184 22.80 71.29 11.20
C LEU A 184 21.80 72.42 11.53
N LEU A 185 21.10 72.33 12.65
CA LEU A 185 20.08 73.30 13.08
C LEU A 185 20.61 74.28 14.13
N LEU A 186 21.49 73.83 15.02
CA LEU A 186 21.98 74.60 16.17
C LEU A 186 23.49 74.85 16.11
N SER A 187 23.90 76.02 16.59
CA SER A 187 25.29 76.37 16.85
C SER A 187 25.61 76.25 18.35
N ARG A 188 26.90 76.07 18.70
CA ARG A 188 27.37 75.90 20.10
C ARG A 188 26.64 74.79 20.88
N GLY A 189 26.35 73.69 20.19
CA GLY A 189 25.68 72.52 20.74
C GLY A 189 26.49 71.84 21.86
N HIS A 190 25.84 71.44 22.94
CA HIS A 190 26.42 70.61 24.00
C HIS A 190 25.33 69.83 24.75
N ASP A 191 25.71 68.71 25.35
CA ASP A 191 24.82 67.95 26.24
C ASP A 191 24.52 68.75 27.52
N VAL A 192 23.26 68.70 27.96
CA VAL A 192 22.80 69.38 29.18
C VAL A 192 22.04 68.45 30.13
N ALA A 193 22.21 67.13 30.02
CA ALA A 193 21.43 66.16 30.79
C ALA A 193 21.50 66.42 32.30
N ASN A 194 22.69 66.66 32.84
CA ASN A 194 22.89 66.96 34.27
C ASN A 194 22.15 68.23 34.71
N ARG A 195 22.26 69.31 33.92
CA ARG A 195 21.59 70.59 34.23
C ARG A 195 20.06 70.45 34.18
N VAL A 196 19.54 69.68 33.21
CA VAL A 196 18.12 69.37 33.12
C VAL A 196 17.67 68.56 34.34
N ALA A 197 18.46 67.57 34.77
CA ALA A 197 18.15 66.74 35.93
C ALA A 197 18.06 67.54 37.24
N ASP A 198 18.99 68.46 37.47
CA ASP A 198 18.98 69.35 38.63
C ASP A 198 17.73 70.25 38.62
N ARG A 199 17.39 70.82 37.46
CA ARG A 199 16.23 71.70 37.32
C ARG A 199 14.91 70.96 37.52
N LEU A 200 14.78 69.74 36.99
CA LEU A 200 13.61 68.90 37.21
C LEU A 200 13.49 68.45 38.68
N TYR A 201 14.61 68.22 39.37
CA TYR A 201 14.60 67.88 40.79
C TYR A 201 14.06 69.02 41.65
N GLU A 202 14.53 70.24 41.42
CA GLU A 202 14.06 71.42 42.14
C GLU A 202 12.59 71.73 41.82
N ALA A 203 12.17 71.59 40.55
CA ALA A 203 10.76 71.72 40.18
C ALA A 203 9.85 70.66 40.85
N GLN A 204 10.34 69.43 41.02
CA GLN A 204 9.62 68.38 41.76
C GLN A 204 9.46 68.76 43.23
N LYS A 205 10.53 69.25 43.89
CA LYS A 205 10.46 69.73 45.28
C LYS A 205 9.46 70.87 45.46
N GLN A 206 9.38 71.75 44.47
CA GLN A 206 8.44 72.88 44.45
C GLN A 206 7.01 72.48 44.08
N GLY A 207 6.76 71.20 43.74
CA GLY A 207 5.44 70.69 43.37
C GLY A 207 4.98 71.11 41.97
N ILE A 208 5.85 71.69 41.14
CA ILE A 208 5.53 72.10 39.76
C ILE A 208 5.27 70.85 38.88
N ILE A 209 6.03 69.78 39.15
CA ILE A 209 5.89 68.48 38.49
C ILE A 209 5.87 67.36 39.53
N SER A 210 5.20 66.27 39.19
CA SER A 210 5.15 65.04 39.99
C SER A 210 6.45 64.23 39.88
N HIS A 211 6.62 63.27 40.79
CA HIS A 211 7.74 62.32 40.73
C HIS A 211 7.72 61.49 39.44
N SER A 212 6.53 61.07 38.97
CA SER A 212 6.37 60.34 37.72
C SER A 212 6.73 61.17 36.50
N GLU A 213 6.34 62.46 36.46
CA GLU A 213 6.71 63.36 35.36
C GLU A 213 8.22 63.62 35.33
N ARG A 214 8.87 63.80 36.48
CA ARG A 214 10.34 63.90 36.52
C ARG A 214 11.00 62.65 35.95
N LYS A 215 10.57 61.46 36.38
CA LYS A 215 11.13 60.18 35.92
C LYS A 215 10.93 60.01 34.42
N ASP A 216 9.75 60.35 33.90
CA ASP A 216 9.44 60.27 32.47
C ASP A 216 10.25 61.27 31.65
N ALA A 217 10.39 62.51 32.10
CA ALA A 217 11.23 63.51 31.43
C ALA A 217 12.69 63.05 31.35
N LEU A 218 13.26 62.60 32.47
CA LEU A 218 14.65 62.12 32.54
C LEU A 218 14.96 60.89 31.70
N ALA A 219 13.94 60.15 31.26
CA ALA A 219 14.11 58.98 30.43
C ALA A 219 14.32 59.30 28.94
N ALA A 220 14.40 60.58 28.55
CA ALA A 220 14.81 60.99 27.20
C ALA A 220 16.22 60.50 26.87
N ASP A 221 16.45 60.14 25.61
CA ASP A 221 17.71 59.53 25.18
C ASP A 221 18.86 60.54 25.10
N LEU A 222 18.52 61.81 24.86
CA LEU A 222 19.48 62.92 24.84
C LEU A 222 18.81 64.27 25.11
N PHE A 223 19.54 65.13 25.84
CA PHE A 223 19.20 66.55 25.99
C PHE A 223 20.30 67.42 25.38
N TRP A 224 20.02 68.03 24.24
CA TRP A 224 21.03 68.80 23.51
C TRP A 224 20.69 70.29 23.48
N LYS A 225 21.51 71.11 24.15
CA LYS A 225 21.34 72.58 24.16
C LYS A 225 22.18 73.21 23.07
N GLY A 226 21.60 74.16 22.34
CA GLY A 226 22.34 74.99 21.39
C GLY A 226 21.63 76.30 21.09
N ARG A 227 22.22 77.10 20.21
CA ARG A 227 21.68 78.37 19.72
C ARG A 227 21.17 78.21 18.30
N ARG A 228 19.92 78.58 18.05
CA ARG A 228 19.35 78.61 16.71
C ARG A 228 20.23 79.43 15.78
N ARG A 229 20.48 78.90 14.58
CA ARG A 229 21.36 79.56 13.59
C ARG A 229 20.75 80.85 13.04
N GLU A 230 19.43 80.96 13.00
CA GLU A 230 18.70 82.10 12.43
C GLU A 230 18.76 83.36 13.32
N ASN A 231 18.49 83.21 14.63
CA ASN A 231 18.30 84.34 15.55
C ASN A 231 19.18 84.29 16.82
N GLY A 232 19.91 83.19 17.05
CA GLY A 232 20.80 83.03 18.20
C GLY A 232 20.12 82.59 19.50
N ASP A 233 18.81 82.31 19.49
CA ASP A 233 18.04 81.89 20.65
C ASP A 233 18.51 80.55 21.19
N GLU A 234 18.60 80.44 22.51
CA GLU A 234 18.95 79.18 23.17
C GLU A 234 17.73 78.26 23.28
N VAL A 235 17.86 77.05 22.76
CA VAL A 235 16.85 75.99 22.85
C VAL A 235 17.49 74.68 23.32
N VAL A 236 16.69 73.83 23.96
CA VAL A 236 17.07 72.47 24.35
C VAL A 236 16.27 71.49 23.51
N LEU A 237 16.94 70.64 22.75
CA LEU A 237 16.31 69.52 22.06
C LEU A 237 16.12 68.37 23.05
N VAL A 238 14.91 67.82 23.09
CA VAL A 238 14.56 66.61 23.84
C VAL A 238 14.41 65.50 22.82
N VAL A 239 15.40 64.62 22.75
CA VAL A 239 15.53 63.66 21.64
C VAL A 239 15.09 62.27 22.10
N GLU A 240 14.14 61.70 21.36
CA GLU A 240 13.83 60.28 21.34
C GLU A 240 14.48 59.64 20.13
N VAL A 241 15.19 58.54 20.32
CA VAL A 241 15.86 57.78 19.28
C VAL A 241 15.23 56.40 19.18
N SER A 242 14.84 56.02 17.97
CA SER A 242 14.42 54.65 17.68
C SER A 242 15.00 54.20 16.34
N TRP A 243 15.20 52.90 16.16
CA TRP A 243 15.49 52.37 14.83
C TRP A 243 14.25 52.50 13.92
N LEU A 244 13.06 52.14 14.42
CA LEU A 244 11.76 52.35 13.79
C LEU A 244 10.95 53.33 14.65
N VAL A 245 10.78 54.56 14.17
CA VAL A 245 10.01 55.59 14.85
C VAL A 245 8.52 55.35 14.62
N GLU A 246 7.80 55.06 15.68
CA GLU A 246 6.35 54.90 15.71
C GLU A 246 5.67 56.10 16.40
N LYS A 247 4.34 56.15 16.35
CA LYS A 247 3.55 57.26 16.94
C LYS A 247 3.86 57.46 18.43
N HIS A 248 4.06 56.37 19.16
CA HIS A 248 4.33 56.44 20.59
C HIS A 248 5.70 57.08 20.90
N ASP A 249 6.73 56.92 20.03
CA ASP A 249 8.02 57.60 20.17
C ASP A 249 7.86 59.12 20.03
N VAL A 250 7.04 59.55 19.07
CA VAL A 250 6.68 60.96 18.85
C VAL A 250 5.97 61.54 20.08
N GLU A 251 4.98 60.82 20.62
CA GLU A 251 4.26 61.21 21.82
C GLU A 251 5.19 61.31 23.05
N ARG A 252 6.21 60.44 23.17
CA ARG A 252 7.22 60.55 24.23
C ARG A 252 8.03 61.83 24.08
N ALA A 253 8.55 62.13 22.89
CA ALA A 253 9.32 63.34 22.64
C ALA A 253 8.52 64.58 23.04
N GLU A 254 7.27 64.66 22.58
CA GLU A 254 6.41 65.81 22.82
C GLU A 254 6.07 66.01 24.31
N ARG A 255 5.65 64.92 24.97
CA ARG A 255 5.29 64.93 26.38
C ARG A 255 6.48 65.34 27.25
N ARG A 256 7.68 64.80 26.97
CA ARG A 256 8.92 65.13 27.69
C ARG A 256 9.30 66.59 27.50
N ALA A 257 9.21 67.11 26.27
CA ALA A 257 9.45 68.53 25.99
C ALA A 257 8.43 69.45 26.70
N LYS A 258 7.15 69.07 26.81
CA LYS A 258 6.16 69.82 27.59
C LYS A 258 6.50 69.90 29.08
N ILE A 259 7.00 68.81 29.66
CA ILE A 259 7.44 68.80 31.07
C ILE A 259 8.60 69.78 31.25
N LEU A 260 9.58 69.78 30.33
CA LEU A 260 10.69 70.72 30.36
C LEU A 260 10.23 72.19 30.20
N ARG A 261 9.25 72.45 29.34
CA ARG A 261 8.65 73.79 29.18
C ARG A 261 8.01 74.29 30.47
N ARG A 262 7.27 73.44 31.21
CA ARG A 262 6.66 73.78 32.50
C ARG A 262 7.67 74.19 33.58
N VAL A 263 8.92 73.73 33.48
CA VAL A 263 9.99 74.13 34.40
C VAL A 263 10.81 75.31 33.88
N GLY A 264 10.35 75.96 32.80
CA GLY A 264 10.94 77.15 32.19
C GLY A 264 12.16 76.87 31.30
N ILE A 265 12.27 75.67 30.74
CA ILE A 265 13.26 75.34 29.71
C ILE A 265 12.58 75.48 28.35
N ARG A 266 13.15 76.30 27.45
CA ARG A 266 12.70 76.39 26.06
C ARG A 266 13.07 75.10 25.31
N ALA A 267 12.19 74.11 25.37
CA ALA A 267 12.46 72.74 24.93
C ALA A 267 11.66 72.36 23.68
N LEU A 268 12.36 71.90 22.64
CA LEU A 268 11.80 71.37 21.40
C LEU A 268 11.81 69.84 21.42
N PRO A 269 10.68 69.18 21.14
CA PRO A 269 10.65 67.74 21.01
C PRO A 269 11.26 67.29 19.67
N VAL A 270 12.09 66.25 19.71
CA VAL A 270 12.73 65.66 18.54
C VAL A 270 12.51 64.15 18.56
N ALA A 271 12.05 63.59 17.44
CA ALA A 271 12.01 62.16 17.22
C ALA A 271 12.97 61.82 16.08
N ALA A 272 13.88 60.89 16.35
CA ALA A 272 15.01 60.59 15.49
C ALA A 272 15.09 59.09 15.21
N GLY A 273 15.28 58.69 13.95
CA GLY A 273 15.42 57.29 13.61
C GLY A 273 15.78 57.03 12.16
N GLU A 274 15.81 55.76 11.77
CA GLU A 274 16.19 55.33 10.42
C GLU A 274 14.97 55.00 9.57
N VAL A 275 13.98 54.34 10.16
CA VAL A 275 12.72 54.00 9.52
C VAL A 275 11.58 54.67 10.28
N TRP A 276 10.53 55.09 9.58
CA TRP A 276 9.33 55.66 10.18
C TRP A 276 8.12 54.80 9.89
N GLY A 277 7.36 54.47 10.93
CA GLY A 277 6.12 53.73 10.84
C GLY A 277 5.01 54.52 10.15
N GLU A 278 3.98 53.81 9.72
CA GLU A 278 2.85 54.40 9.00
C GLU A 278 2.16 55.50 9.83
N GLY A 279 2.07 56.70 9.26
CA GLY A 279 1.48 57.88 9.90
C GLY A 279 2.30 58.50 11.03
N ALA A 280 3.49 57.97 11.38
CA ALA A 280 4.33 58.54 12.43
C ALA A 280 4.85 59.94 12.06
N LYS A 281 5.25 60.17 10.80
CA LYS A 281 5.69 61.50 10.33
C LYS A 281 4.55 62.53 10.36
N SER A 282 3.35 62.14 9.92
CA SER A 282 2.16 63.01 9.99
C SER A 282 1.80 63.35 11.44
N HIS A 283 1.95 62.38 12.35
CA HIS A 283 1.76 62.60 13.77
C HIS A 283 2.81 63.55 14.36
N ALA A 284 4.09 63.38 14.00
CA ALA A 284 5.15 64.29 14.43
C ALA A 284 4.88 65.74 14.04
N ARG A 285 4.47 65.98 12.79
CA ARG A 285 4.07 67.32 12.33
C ARG A 285 2.89 67.88 13.11
N LEU A 286 1.84 67.06 13.34
CA LEU A 286 0.67 67.47 14.12
C LEU A 286 1.03 67.92 15.55
N PHE A 287 2.00 67.26 16.18
CA PHE A 287 2.45 67.56 17.55
C PHE A 287 3.63 68.53 17.62
N GLY A 288 4.09 69.08 16.48
CA GLY A 288 5.25 69.97 16.44
C GLY A 288 6.54 69.30 16.89
N VAL A 289 6.71 68.01 16.59
CA VAL A 289 7.92 67.23 16.86
C VAL A 289 8.82 67.26 15.64
N VAL A 290 10.07 67.67 15.86
CA VAL A 290 11.09 67.72 14.81
C VAL A 290 11.47 66.30 14.41
N ILE A 291 11.40 66.01 13.13
CA ILE A 291 11.74 64.72 12.54
C ILE A 291 13.21 64.75 12.15
N PHE A 292 13.98 63.81 12.68
CA PHE A 292 15.31 63.47 12.17
C PHE A 292 15.30 62.07 11.56
N GLU A 293 15.59 61.98 10.27
CA GLU A 293 15.67 60.72 9.54
C GLU A 293 17.11 60.49 9.08
N ASP A 294 17.72 59.41 9.57
CA ASP A 294 19.12 59.07 9.34
C ASP A 294 20.09 60.24 9.57
N GLY A 295 19.85 61.00 10.65
CA GLY A 295 20.66 62.17 11.03
C GLY A 295 20.40 63.45 10.23
N GLN A 296 19.42 63.46 9.32
CA GLN A 296 19.00 64.66 8.58
C GLN A 296 17.69 65.23 9.14
N PRO A 297 17.61 66.54 9.38
CA PRO A 297 16.36 67.17 9.80
C PRO A 297 15.37 67.31 8.63
N ASP A 298 14.09 67.03 8.89
CA ASP A 298 13.00 67.47 8.01
C ASP A 298 12.72 68.95 8.27
N GLU A 299 13.08 69.79 7.30
CA GLU A 299 12.99 71.26 7.41
C GLU A 299 11.56 71.73 7.73
N ALA A 300 10.54 71.09 7.16
CA ALA A 300 9.14 71.45 7.42
C ALA A 300 8.79 71.23 8.90
N SER A 301 9.10 70.04 9.46
CA SER A 301 8.85 69.75 10.88
C SER A 301 9.63 70.67 11.82
N TRP A 302 10.83 71.11 11.43
CA TRP A 302 11.63 72.05 12.22
C TRP A 302 10.93 73.41 12.33
N GLN A 303 10.49 73.97 11.21
CA GLN A 303 9.80 75.26 11.19
C GLN A 303 8.44 75.20 11.91
N GLU A 304 7.69 74.10 11.75
CA GLU A 304 6.44 73.85 12.48
C GLU A 304 6.66 73.79 14.00
N ALA A 305 7.70 73.08 14.45
CA ALA A 305 8.04 72.95 15.87
C ALA A 305 8.44 74.31 16.48
N LEU A 306 9.17 75.15 15.74
CA LEU A 306 9.54 76.49 16.17
C LEU A 306 8.33 77.40 16.39
N GLY A 307 7.38 77.40 15.44
CA GLY A 307 6.13 78.15 15.58
C GLY A 307 5.32 77.74 16.82
N SER A 308 5.40 76.47 17.24
CA SER A 308 4.72 75.98 18.44
C SER A 308 5.30 76.49 19.76
N ILE A 309 6.57 76.91 19.80
CA ILE A 309 7.21 77.45 21.00
C ILE A 309 7.08 78.97 21.08
N GLU A 310 7.12 79.66 19.94
CA GLU A 310 6.98 81.12 19.89
C GLU A 310 5.56 81.59 20.21
N ALA A 311 4.56 80.70 20.17
CA ALA A 311 3.19 80.99 20.60
C ALA A 311 2.97 80.88 22.13
N ILE A 312 3.98 80.47 22.90
CA ILE A 312 3.89 80.20 24.36
C ILE A 312 4.64 81.27 25.19
N ASP A 313 5.57 82.02 24.58
CA ASP A 313 6.22 83.21 25.17
C ASP A 313 5.33 84.45 25.03
#